data_AF-G5A3D9-F1
#
_entry.id   AF-G5A3D9-F1
#
_cell.length_a   1.000
_cell.length_b   1.000
_cell.length_c   1.000
_cell.angle_alpha   90.00
_cell.angle_beta   90.00
_cell.angle_gamma   90.00
#
_symmetry.space_group_name_H-M   'P 1'
#
loop_
_entity.id
_entity.type
_entity.pdbx_description
1 polymer ?
#
loop_
_entity_poly.entity_id
_entity_poly.type
_entity_poly.pdbx_seq_one_letter_code
_entity_poly.pdbx_strand_id
1 'polypeptide(L)'
;MSEQAVEAFSSVEQTLAAVEEHLAVFKQNSMEEFVAPLSPLERAKVQVSLAYTINALLFVFLKTQGVSPKDIRQTHVKQELDRVKAFIKKIKDAEELAKGPKLVLDKDASKRFIHNALSSDQVYRAASKGSGKKNKRQRKH
;
A
#
# COMPACT_ATOMS: atom_id res chain seq x y z
N MET A 1 -31.60 30.40 16.71
CA MET A 1 -30.83 29.15 16.47
C MET A 1 -29.94 28.95 17.68
N SER A 2 -29.71 27.71 18.14
CA SER A 2 -28.78 27.47 19.25
C SER A 2 -27.36 27.85 18.85
N GLU A 3 -26.55 28.31 19.80
CA GLU A 3 -25.13 28.65 19.59
C GLU A 3 -24.36 27.50 18.95
N GLN A 4 -24.63 26.26 19.38
CA GLN A 4 -24.11 25.03 18.79
C GLN A 4 -24.43 24.88 17.29
N ALA A 5 -25.60 25.32 16.83
CA ALA A 5 -25.94 25.22 15.41
C ALA A 5 -25.10 26.20 14.58
N VAL A 6 -24.87 27.42 15.10
CA VAL A 6 -24.04 28.45 14.42
C VAL A 6 -22.60 27.96 14.29
N GLU A 7 -22.03 27.38 15.35
CA GLU A 7 -20.70 26.79 15.32
C GLU A 7 -20.60 25.64 14.30
N ALA A 8 -21.61 24.76 14.26
CA ALA A 8 -21.65 23.64 13.31
C ALA A 8 -21.68 24.13 11.85
N PHE A 9 -22.45 25.17 11.53
CA PHE A 9 -22.47 25.74 10.18
C PHE A 9 -21.13 26.37 9.80
N SER A 10 -20.52 27.15 10.70
CA SER A 10 -19.19 27.74 10.48
C SER A 10 -18.13 26.66 10.22
N SER A 11 -18.17 25.55 10.97
CA SER A 11 -17.27 24.42 10.74
C SER A 11 -17.48 23.76 9.38
N VAL A 12 -18.73 23.59 8.93
CA VAL A 12 -19.03 23.04 7.61
C VAL A 12 -18.54 23.97 6.50
N GLU A 13 -18.76 25.28 6.62
CA GLU A 13 -18.28 26.27 5.65
C GLU A 13 -16.76 26.25 5.51
N GLN A 14 -16.04 26.27 6.63
CA GLN A 14 -14.57 26.19 6.64
C GLN A 14 -14.07 24.89 6.00
N THR A 15 -14.71 23.77 6.33
CA THR A 15 -14.34 22.46 5.77
C THR A 15 -14.59 22.41 4.27
N LEU A 16 -15.71 22.98 3.79
CA LEU A 16 -16.04 23.02 2.38
C LEU A 16 -15.07 23.93 1.60
N ALA A 17 -14.69 25.07 2.17
CA ALA A 17 -13.69 25.96 1.60
C ALA A 17 -12.33 25.25 1.41
N ALA A 18 -11.89 24.47 2.41
CA ALA A 18 -10.67 23.67 2.30
C ALA A 18 -10.77 22.59 1.20
N VAL A 19 -11.93 21.94 1.05
CA VAL A 19 -12.16 20.99 -0.05
C VAL A 19 -12.09 21.69 -1.41
N GLU A 20 -12.68 22.88 -1.55
CA GLU A 20 -12.61 23.67 -2.79
C GLU A 20 -11.18 24.08 -3.15
N GLU A 21 -10.38 24.46 -2.15
CA GLU A 21 -8.96 24.78 -2.33
C GLU A 21 -8.17 23.55 -2.85
N HIS A 22 -8.36 22.38 -2.25
CA HIS A 22 -7.72 21.15 -2.71
C HIS A 22 -8.14 20.75 -4.14
N LEU A 23 -9.38 21.03 -4.52
CA LEU A 23 -9.88 20.73 -5.87
C LEU A 23 -9.50 21.79 -6.91
N ALA A 24 -8.97 22.95 -6.50
CA ALA A 24 -8.63 24.05 -7.41
C ALA A 24 -7.59 23.65 -8.46
N VAL A 25 -6.73 22.66 -8.18
CA VAL A 25 -5.74 22.13 -9.13
C VAL A 25 -6.37 21.59 -10.42
N PHE A 26 -7.59 21.05 -10.33
CA PHE A 26 -8.35 20.52 -11.46
C PHE A 26 -9.13 21.59 -12.23
N LYS A 27 -9.17 22.84 -11.73
CA LYS A 27 -9.74 23.97 -12.48
C LYS A 27 -8.76 24.55 -13.50
N GLN A 28 -7.46 24.34 -13.26
CA GLN A 28 -6.38 24.93 -14.06
C GLN A 28 -5.76 23.94 -15.04
N ASN A 29 -5.79 22.64 -14.72
CA ASN A 29 -5.26 21.57 -15.54
C ASN A 29 -6.36 20.57 -15.86
N SER A 30 -6.33 19.99 -17.06
CA SER A 30 -7.19 18.85 -17.37
C SER A 30 -6.83 17.65 -16.48
N MET A 31 -7.78 16.72 -16.31
CA MET A 31 -7.52 15.49 -15.55
C MET A 31 -6.39 14.68 -16.21
N GLU A 32 -6.38 14.63 -17.54
CA GLU A 32 -5.39 13.93 -18.36
C GLU A 32 -3.98 14.48 -18.12
N GLU A 33 -3.82 15.81 -18.14
CA GLU A 33 -2.53 16.48 -17.87
C GLU A 33 -2.07 16.25 -16.42
N PHE A 34 -3.00 16.33 -15.46
CA PHE A 34 -2.68 16.14 -14.05
C PHE A 34 -2.20 14.71 -13.75
N VAL A 35 -2.81 13.70 -14.39
CA VAL A 35 -2.44 12.30 -14.16
C VAL A 35 -1.30 11.81 -15.04
N ALA A 36 -0.97 12.52 -16.14
CA ALA A 36 0.09 12.15 -17.08
C ALA A 36 1.46 11.84 -16.43
N PRO A 37 1.96 12.61 -15.44
CA PRO A 37 3.26 12.32 -14.81
C PRO A 37 3.21 11.23 -13.73
N LEU A 38 2.01 10.80 -13.31
CA LEU A 38 1.86 9.90 -12.17
C LEU A 38 2.10 8.42 -12.54
N SER A 39 2.63 7.63 -11.61
CA SER A 39 2.67 6.18 -11.74
C SER A 39 1.26 5.58 -11.77
N PRO A 40 1.05 4.37 -12.32
CA PRO A 40 -0.27 3.74 -12.34
C PRO A 40 -0.96 3.67 -10.97
N LEU A 41 -0.18 3.45 -9.91
CA LEU A 41 -0.68 3.37 -8.53
C LEU A 41 -1.10 4.75 -7.99
N GLU A 42 -0.33 5.79 -8.29
CA GLU A 42 -0.70 7.17 -7.94
C GLU A 42 -1.93 7.63 -8.71
N ARG A 43 -2.07 7.29 -10.00
CA ARG A 43 -3.29 7.56 -10.77
C ARG A 43 -4.50 6.89 -10.14
N ALA A 44 -4.38 5.63 -9.73
CA ALA A 44 -5.44 4.91 -9.05
C ALA A 44 -5.85 5.61 -7.75
N LYS A 45 -4.88 6.08 -6.94
CA LYS A 45 -5.16 6.87 -5.73
C LYS A 45 -5.94 8.15 -6.04
N VAL A 46 -5.51 8.92 -7.03
CA VAL A 46 -6.18 10.17 -7.42
C VAL A 46 -7.63 9.89 -7.83
N GLN A 47 -7.85 8.93 -8.72
CA GLN A 47 -9.17 8.58 -9.23
C GLN A 47 -10.11 8.06 -8.12
N VAL A 48 -9.61 7.17 -7.25
CA VAL A 48 -10.40 6.63 -6.14
C VAL A 48 -10.70 7.70 -5.08
N SER A 49 -9.75 8.58 -4.78
CA SER A 49 -9.97 9.72 -3.89
C SER A 49 -11.01 10.69 -4.46
N LEU A 50 -10.95 11.01 -5.74
CA LEU A 50 -11.94 11.88 -6.38
C LEU A 50 -13.34 11.25 -6.37
N ALA A 51 -13.44 9.95 -6.67
CA ALA A 51 -14.70 9.21 -6.56
C ALA A 51 -15.25 9.19 -5.13
N TYR A 52 -14.39 9.08 -4.10
CA TYR A 52 -14.80 9.22 -2.71
C TYR A 52 -15.35 10.61 -2.43
N THR A 53 -14.61 11.65 -2.81
CA THR A 53 -14.98 13.05 -2.58
C THR A 53 -16.33 13.38 -3.20
N ILE A 54 -16.58 12.98 -4.45
CA ILE A 54 -17.87 13.22 -5.13
C ILE A 54 -19.01 12.54 -4.38
N ASN A 55 -18.87 11.27 -4.01
CA ASN A 55 -19.90 10.54 -3.29
C ASN A 55 -20.14 11.10 -1.87
N ALA A 56 -19.07 11.52 -1.19
CA ALA A 56 -19.15 12.13 0.14
C ALA A 56 -19.86 13.49 0.09
N LEU A 57 -19.53 14.35 -0.88
CA LEU A 57 -20.19 15.64 -1.08
C LEU A 57 -21.67 15.47 -1.45
N LEU A 58 -21.99 14.49 -2.31
CA LEU A 58 -23.38 14.16 -2.62
C LEU A 58 -24.13 13.67 -1.37
N PHE A 59 -23.50 12.87 -0.51
CA PHE A 59 -24.09 12.43 0.75
C PHE A 59 -24.39 13.60 1.69
N VAL A 60 -23.44 14.54 1.83
CA VAL A 60 -23.61 15.77 2.62
C VAL A 60 -24.75 16.60 2.05
N PHE A 61 -24.79 16.81 0.74
CA PHE A 61 -25.87 17.55 0.08
C PHE A 61 -27.25 16.92 0.34
N LEU A 62 -27.40 15.60 0.22
CA LEU A 62 -28.68 14.95 0.51
C LEU A 62 -29.10 15.16 1.98
N LYS A 63 -28.15 15.19 2.92
CA LYS A 63 -28.44 15.50 4.33
C LYS A 63 -28.90 16.94 4.52
N THR A 64 -28.30 17.92 3.84
CA THR A 64 -28.71 19.33 3.97
C THR A 64 -30.09 19.59 3.37
N GLN A 65 -30.52 18.80 2.39
CA GLN A 65 -31.86 18.86 1.82
C GLN A 65 -32.95 18.18 2.68
N GLY A 66 -32.59 17.70 3.89
CA GLY A 66 -33.55 17.03 4.78
C GLY A 66 -34.05 15.68 4.28
N VAL A 67 -33.32 15.05 3.35
CA VAL A 67 -33.69 13.74 2.80
C VAL A 67 -33.70 12.69 3.92
N SER A 68 -34.75 11.87 3.97
CA SER A 68 -34.89 10.82 4.98
C SER A 68 -33.76 9.79 4.89
N PRO A 69 -33.27 9.24 6.02
CA PRO A 69 -32.28 8.15 6.00
C PRO A 69 -32.70 6.89 5.25
N LYS A 70 -34.02 6.69 5.06
CA LYS A 70 -34.60 5.57 4.32
C LYS A 70 -34.80 5.86 2.83
N ASP A 71 -34.49 7.08 2.39
CA ASP A 71 -34.60 7.46 0.98
C ASP A 71 -33.64 6.61 0.14
N ILE A 72 -34.12 6.20 -1.02
CA ILE A 72 -33.40 5.38 -1.97
C ILE A 72 -32.07 6.04 -2.40
N ARG A 73 -32.04 7.37 -2.53
CA ARG A 73 -30.84 8.14 -2.91
C ARG A 73 -29.74 8.03 -1.86
N GLN A 74 -30.07 8.10 -0.57
CA GLN A 74 -29.08 7.92 0.49
C GLN A 74 -28.54 6.49 0.53
N THR A 75 -29.41 5.51 0.29
CA THR A 75 -29.00 4.09 0.24
C THR A 75 -28.01 3.85 -0.90
N HIS A 76 -28.30 4.39 -2.10
CA HIS A 76 -27.39 4.30 -3.24
C HIS A 76 -26.04 4.96 -2.97
N VAL A 77 -26.02 6.17 -2.41
CA VAL A 77 -24.76 6.86 -2.09
C VAL A 77 -23.93 6.08 -1.06
N LYS A 78 -24.56 5.44 -0.07
CA LYS A 78 -23.84 4.57 0.88
C LYS A 78 -23.22 3.35 0.19
N GLN A 79 -23.94 2.72 -0.74
CA GLN A 79 -23.41 1.61 -1.53
C GLN A 79 -22.21 2.05 -2.39
N GLU A 80 -22.28 3.23 -2.99
CA GLU A 80 -21.16 3.80 -3.75
C GLU A 80 -19.95 4.06 -2.85
N LEU A 81 -20.15 4.60 -1.64
CA LEU A 81 -19.09 4.78 -0.65
C LEU A 81 -18.45 3.44 -0.25
N ASP A 82 -19.25 2.39 -0.06
CA ASP A 82 -18.73 1.05 0.27
C ASP A 82 -17.96 0.43 -0.91
N ARG A 83 -18.42 0.66 -2.15
CA ARG A 83 -17.69 0.28 -3.36
C ARG A 83 -16.33 0.98 -3.41
N VAL A 84 -16.28 2.29 -3.14
CA VAL A 84 -15.03 3.07 -3.12
C VAL A 84 -14.08 2.58 -2.02
N LYS A 85 -14.58 2.25 -0.82
CA LYS A 85 -13.76 1.64 0.25
C LYS A 85 -13.09 0.34 -0.19
N ALA A 86 -13.80 -0.50 -0.96
CA ALA A 86 -13.22 -1.72 -1.51
C ALA A 86 -12.06 -1.43 -2.48
N PHE A 87 -12.15 -0.35 -3.28
CA PHE A 87 -11.04 0.08 -4.14
C PHE A 87 -9.87 0.66 -3.35
N ILE A 88 -10.12 1.43 -2.28
CA ILE A 88 -9.05 1.89 -1.37
C ILE A 88 -8.30 0.68 -0.78
N LYS A 89 -9.01 -0.38 -0.39
CA LYS A 89 -8.39 -1.61 0.10
C LYS A 89 -7.50 -2.25 -0.96
N LYS A 90 -7.99 -2.39 -2.21
CA LYS A 90 -7.20 -2.93 -3.33
C LYS A 90 -5.91 -2.14 -3.58
N ILE A 91 -5.98 -0.81 -3.49
CA ILE A 91 -4.79 0.05 -3.62
C ILE A 91 -3.79 -0.24 -2.50
N LYS A 92 -4.25 -0.31 -1.24
CA LYS A 92 -3.38 -0.63 -0.10
C LYS A 92 -2.73 -2.00 -0.24
N ASP A 93 -3.51 -3.00 -0.64
CA ASP A 93 -3.00 -4.36 -0.86
C ASP A 93 -1.92 -4.37 -1.98
N ALA A 94 -2.14 -3.61 -3.06
CA ALA A 94 -1.16 -3.46 -4.13
C ALA A 94 0.11 -2.70 -3.69
N GLU A 95 -0.01 -1.69 -2.83
CA GLU A 95 1.12 -0.99 -2.23
C GLU A 95 1.96 -1.91 -1.35
N GLU A 96 1.33 -2.74 -0.52
CA GLU A 96 2.03 -3.70 0.33
C GLU A 96 2.74 -4.76 -0.52
N LEU A 97 2.11 -5.23 -1.60
CA LEU A 97 2.74 -6.16 -2.53
C LEU A 97 3.97 -5.53 -3.23
N ALA A 98 3.89 -4.25 -3.59
CA ALA A 98 4.97 -3.51 -4.22
C ALA A 98 6.20 -3.31 -3.31
N LYS A 99 6.03 -3.36 -1.98
CA LYS A 99 7.15 -3.32 -1.01
C LYS A 99 7.99 -4.61 -1.02
N GLY A 100 7.54 -5.64 -1.73
CA GLY A 100 8.20 -6.93 -1.83
C GLY A 100 8.06 -7.78 -0.55
N PRO A 101 8.53 -9.04 -0.60
CA PRO A 101 8.53 -9.91 0.58
C PRO A 101 9.35 -9.25 1.70
N LYS A 102 8.81 -9.22 2.91
CA LYS A 102 9.58 -8.83 4.09
C LYS A 102 10.69 -9.87 4.26
N LEU A 103 11.92 -9.54 3.88
CA LEU A 103 13.08 -10.41 4.05
C LEU A 103 13.37 -10.58 5.54
N VAL A 104 12.72 -11.56 6.17
CA VAL A 104 13.04 -11.98 7.53
C VAL A 104 14.24 -12.90 7.42
N LEU A 105 15.42 -12.38 7.74
CA LEU A 105 16.64 -13.18 7.84
C LEU A 105 16.52 -14.13 9.03
N ASP A 106 16.37 -15.43 8.75
CA ASP A 106 16.48 -16.48 9.77
C ASP A 106 17.95 -16.60 10.19
N LYS A 107 18.25 -16.08 11.38
CA LYS A 107 19.60 -16.06 11.97
C LYS A 107 20.12 -17.47 12.25
N ASP A 108 19.24 -18.40 12.59
CA ASP A 108 19.62 -19.79 12.89
C ASP A 108 19.94 -20.54 11.60
N ALA A 109 19.14 -20.36 10.56
CA ALA A 109 19.45 -20.89 9.23
C ALA A 109 20.77 -20.31 8.70
N SER A 110 20.97 -19.00 8.85
CA SER A 110 22.21 -18.31 8.44
C SER A 110 23.43 -18.89 9.18
N LYS A 111 23.32 -19.12 10.49
CA LYS A 111 24.38 -19.74 11.30
C LYS A 111 24.68 -21.17 10.85
N ARG A 112 23.66 -21.97 10.51
CA ARG A 112 23.82 -23.32 9.96
C ARG A 112 24.51 -23.30 8.60
N PHE A 113 24.14 -22.39 7.71
CA PHE A 113 24.81 -22.25 6.40
C PHE A 113 26.28 -21.87 6.55
N ILE A 114 26.60 -20.90 7.40
CA ILE A 114 27.98 -20.50 7.69
C ILE A 114 28.76 -21.67 8.30
N HIS A 115 28.20 -22.35 9.30
CA HIS A 115 28.86 -23.47 9.96
C HIS A 115 29.13 -24.62 8.98
N ASN A 116 28.16 -24.98 8.13
CA ASN A 116 28.33 -26.03 7.15
C ASN A 116 29.37 -25.65 6.08
N ALA A 117 29.34 -24.41 5.57
CA ALA A 117 30.34 -23.95 4.60
C ALA A 117 31.77 -24.01 5.16
N LEU A 118 31.96 -23.56 6.42
CA LEU A 118 33.26 -23.63 7.11
C LEU A 118 33.68 -25.07 7.42
N SER A 119 32.74 -25.93 7.82
CA SER A 119 33.00 -27.34 8.10
C SER A 119 33.38 -28.09 6.82
N SER A 120 32.68 -27.84 5.71
CA SER A 120 33.00 -28.44 4.41
C SER A 120 34.37 -27.99 3.89
N ASP A 121 34.75 -26.72 4.06
CA ASP A 121 36.09 -26.23 3.69
C ASP A 121 37.18 -26.89 4.55
N GLN A 122 36.97 -27.00 5.86
CA GLN A 122 37.90 -27.71 6.75
C GLN A 122 38.04 -29.20 6.39
N VAL A 123 36.92 -29.87 6.07
CA VAL A 123 36.91 -31.28 5.64
C VAL A 123 37.63 -31.45 4.29
N TYR A 124 37.43 -30.54 3.33
CA TYR A 124 38.14 -30.57 2.04
C TYR A 124 39.65 -30.34 2.20
N ARG A 125 40.05 -29.40 3.07
CA ARG A 125 41.46 -29.15 3.41
C ARG A 125 42.11 -30.29 4.18
N ALA A 126 41.36 -31.02 5.00
CA ALA A 126 41.85 -32.21 5.69
C ALA A 126 41.98 -33.41 4.74
N ALA A 127 41.01 -33.63 3.85
CA ALA A 127 41.03 -34.70 2.85
C ALA A 127 42.18 -34.54 1.83
N SER A 128 42.46 -33.31 1.38
CA SER A 128 43.57 -33.01 0.48
C SER A 128 44.97 -33.20 1.12
N LYS A 129 45.10 -33.10 2.44
CA LYS A 129 46.35 -33.40 3.17
C LYS A 129 46.56 -34.90 3.45
N GLY A 130 45.49 -35.71 3.45
CA GLY A 130 45.55 -37.14 3.75
C GLY A 130 45.90 -38.05 2.56
N SER A 131 45.66 -37.61 1.32
CA SER A 131 45.84 -38.44 0.11
C SER A 131 47.30 -38.55 -0.36
N GLY A 132 48.24 -37.76 0.17
CA GLY A 132 49.65 -37.75 -0.26
C GLY A 132 50.54 -38.90 0.24
N LYS A 133 50.06 -39.80 1.12
CA LYS A 133 50.93 -40.76 1.85
C LYS A 133 50.79 -42.25 1.48
N LYS A 134 49.93 -42.66 0.55
CA LYS A 134 49.63 -44.09 0.28
C LYS A 134 50.12 -44.67 -1.05
N ASN A 135 51.13 -44.10 -1.71
CA ASN A 135 51.62 -44.65 -2.99
C ASN A 135 53.15 -44.93 -3.03
N LYS A 136 53.68 -45.69 -2.05
CA LYS A 136 55.10 -46.08 -2.07
C LYS A 136 55.44 -47.39 -1.34
N ARG A 137 54.61 -48.44 -1.44
CA ARG A 137 55.00 -49.79 -0.97
C ARG A 137 54.31 -50.87 -1.79
N GLN A 138 54.84 -51.14 -2.99
CA GLN A 138 54.79 -52.45 -3.67
C GLN A 138 55.55 -52.33 -5.00
N ARG A 139 56.88 -52.41 -4.95
CA ARG A 139 57.75 -52.86 -6.06
C ARG A 139 59.12 -53.21 -5.46
N LYS A 140 59.42 -54.51 -5.45
CA LYS A 140 60.70 -55.24 -5.22
C LYS A 140 60.30 -56.57 -4.55
N HIS A 141 60.70 -57.73 -5.01
CA HIS A 141 61.38 -58.19 -6.21
C HIS A 141 61.09 -59.69 -6.32
#